data_AF-A0A6P5GUE2-F1
#
_entry.id   AF-A0A6P5GUE2-F1
#
_cell.length_a   1.000
_cell.length_b   1.000
_cell.length_c   1.000
_cell.angle_alpha   90.00
_cell.angle_beta   90.00
_cell.angle_gamma   90.00
#
_symmetry.space_group_name_H-M   'P 1'
#
loop_
_entity.id
_entity.type
_entity.pdbx_description
1 polymer ?
#
loop_
_entity_poly.entity_id
_entity_poly.type
_entity_poly.pdbx_seq_one_letter_code
_entity_poly.pdbx_strand_id
1 'polypeptide(L)'
;MKGSIFLGELPACLEGNKFEDKTAKKERLEKLFMTHGFRVSVVDYEEVAKEMHFSLDAPLETSNSILFVAEQLRLSDAQMEIWRTQFERIEEEGDEEGFEEL
;
A
#
# COMPACT_ATOMS: atom_id res chain seq x y z
N MET A 1 -0.66 -14.04 12.45
CA MET A 1 -1.08 -12.70 12.93
C MET A 1 -1.78 -11.93 11.80
N LYS A 2 -3.06 -11.62 11.93
CA LYS A 2 -3.74 -10.75 10.95
C LYS A 2 -3.05 -9.38 10.94
N GLY A 3 -2.79 -8.82 9.77
CA GLY A 3 -2.24 -7.47 9.64
C GLY A 3 -3.20 -6.43 10.21
N SER A 4 -2.68 -5.28 10.59
CA SER A 4 -3.48 -4.14 11.04
C SER A 4 -4.05 -3.42 9.81
N ILE A 5 -5.33 -3.06 9.87
CA ILE A 5 -5.99 -2.25 8.84
C ILE A 5 -6.19 -0.85 9.41
N PHE A 6 -5.78 0.15 8.63
CA PHE A 6 -5.94 1.56 8.93
C PHE A 6 -6.94 2.16 7.94
N LEU A 7 -7.84 2.98 8.46
CA LEU A 7 -8.77 3.79 7.68
C LEU A 7 -8.49 5.25 8.03
N GLY A 8 -8.43 6.12 7.04
CA GLY A 8 -8.21 7.54 7.29
C GLY A 8 -8.53 8.42 6.10
N GLU A 9 -8.38 9.71 6.33
CA GLU A 9 -8.57 10.77 5.35
C GLU A 9 -7.26 11.53 5.16
N LEU A 10 -6.92 11.83 3.92
CA LEU A 10 -5.77 12.65 3.54
C LEU A 10 -6.28 13.93 2.88
N PRO A 11 -5.76 15.11 3.23
CA PRO A 11 -6.14 16.33 2.53
C PRO A 11 -5.64 16.27 1.09
N ALA A 12 -6.53 16.57 0.16
CA ALA A 12 -6.29 16.70 -1.28
C ALA A 12 -5.23 17.77 -1.62
N CYS A 13 -4.75 18.57 -0.66
CA CYS A 13 -3.60 19.45 -0.89
C CYS A 13 -2.26 18.71 -0.96
N LEU A 14 -2.22 17.42 -0.57
CA LEU A 14 -1.11 16.51 -0.88
C LEU A 14 -1.19 16.00 -2.33
N GLU A 15 -2.29 16.28 -3.04
CA GLU A 15 -2.35 16.14 -4.48
C GLU A 15 -1.39 17.17 -5.09
N GLY A 16 -0.46 16.68 -5.89
CA GLY A 16 0.31 17.53 -6.77
C GLY A 16 -0.58 18.39 -7.66
N ASN A 17 0.09 19.29 -8.39
CA ASN A 17 -0.47 20.26 -9.31
C ASN A 17 -1.82 19.80 -9.95
N LYS A 18 -2.83 20.69 -10.00
CA LYS A 18 -4.21 20.42 -10.44
C LYS A 18 -4.37 19.76 -11.83
N PHE A 19 -3.28 19.56 -12.56
CA PHE A 19 -3.16 18.96 -13.88
C PHE A 19 -2.66 17.50 -13.90
N GLU A 20 -2.35 16.88 -12.76
CA GLU A 20 -2.00 15.45 -12.74
C GLU A 20 -3.22 14.56 -13.04
N ASP A 21 -3.05 13.59 -13.95
CA ASP A 21 -4.04 12.56 -14.26
C ASP A 21 -4.39 11.76 -12.99
N LYS A 22 -5.67 11.40 -12.80
CA LYS A 22 -6.17 10.67 -11.61
C LYS A 22 -5.37 9.39 -11.35
N THR A 23 -4.92 8.75 -12.43
CA THR A 23 -4.11 7.53 -12.39
C THR A 23 -2.72 7.78 -11.81
N ALA A 24 -2.02 8.83 -12.26
CA ALA A 24 -0.69 9.20 -11.78
C ALA A 24 -0.70 9.60 -10.30
N LYS A 25 -1.78 10.26 -9.85
CA LYS A 25 -2.00 10.61 -8.44
C LYS A 25 -2.09 9.36 -7.56
N LYS A 26 -2.86 8.36 -7.99
CA LYS A 26 -3.03 7.09 -7.28
C LYS A 26 -1.71 6.35 -7.13
N GLU A 27 -0.95 6.24 -8.21
CA GLU A 27 0.36 5.57 -8.21
C GLU A 27 1.36 6.23 -7.23
N ARG A 28 1.38 7.57 -7.19
CA ARG A 28 2.23 8.31 -6.25
C ARG A 28 1.86 8.05 -4.79
N LEU A 29 0.56 8.00 -4.49
CA LEU A 29 0.09 7.72 -3.15
C LEU A 29 0.39 6.27 -2.75
N GLU A 30 0.17 5.31 -3.66
CA GLU A 30 0.51 3.91 -3.46
C GLU A 30 2.00 3.72 -3.15
N LYS A 31 2.88 4.40 -3.91
CA LYS A 31 4.33 4.35 -3.67
C LYS A 31 4.71 4.93 -2.31
N LEU A 32 4.08 6.02 -1.87
CA LEU A 32 4.34 6.63 -0.56
C LEU A 32 4.02 5.66 0.58
N PHE A 33 2.85 5.01 0.53
CA PHE A 33 2.44 4.05 1.54
C PHE A 33 3.30 2.78 1.52
N MET A 34 3.62 2.27 0.31
CA MET A 34 4.48 1.09 0.17
C MET A 34 5.87 1.30 0.77
N THR A 35 6.44 2.50 0.58
CA THR A 35 7.73 2.88 1.20
C THR A 35 7.72 2.74 2.72
N HIS A 36 6.56 2.85 3.35
CA HIS A 36 6.37 2.73 4.81
C HIS A 36 5.83 1.35 5.22
N GLY A 37 5.78 0.36 4.32
CA GLY A 37 5.28 -0.97 4.60
C GLY A 37 3.76 -1.07 4.67
N PHE A 38 3.05 -0.20 3.93
CA PHE A 38 1.60 -0.23 3.83
C PHE A 38 1.15 -0.45 2.40
N ARG A 39 0.17 -1.34 2.22
CA ARG A 39 -0.56 -1.47 0.96
C ARG A 39 -1.84 -0.65 1.07
N VAL A 40 -1.97 0.39 0.26
CA VAL A 40 -3.10 1.33 0.31
C VAL A 40 -4.07 1.13 -0.85
N SER A 41 -5.35 1.32 -0.58
CA SER A 41 -6.41 1.47 -1.58
C SER A 41 -7.10 2.80 -1.35
N VAL A 42 -7.15 3.62 -2.39
CA VAL A 42 -7.92 4.87 -2.41
C VAL A 42 -9.38 4.54 -2.70
N VAL A 43 -10.29 5.09 -1.92
CA VAL A 43 -11.74 4.89 -2.07
C VAL A 43 -12.40 6.23 -2.33
N ASP A 44 -13.33 6.27 -3.28
CA ASP A 44 -14.12 7.47 -3.53
C ASP A 44 -15.21 7.62 -2.44
N TYR A 45 -15.32 8.82 -1.89
CA TYR A 45 -16.30 9.11 -0.85
C TYR A 45 -17.73 9.00 -1.39
N GLU A 46 -17.95 9.35 -2.67
CA GLU A 46 -19.26 9.17 -3.31
C GLU A 46 -19.67 7.70 -3.36
N GLU A 47 -18.71 6.81 -3.61
CA GLU A 47 -18.93 5.36 -3.66
C GLU A 47 -19.30 4.81 -2.28
N VAL A 48 -18.58 5.24 -1.23
CA VAL A 48 -18.88 4.86 0.16
C VAL A 48 -20.25 5.39 0.61
N ALA A 49 -20.57 6.65 0.31
CA ALA A 49 -21.85 7.25 0.68
C ALA A 49 -23.03 6.52 0.03
N LYS A 50 -22.86 6.12 -1.24
CA LYS A 50 -23.85 5.34 -2.00
C LYS A 50 -24.08 3.96 -1.39
N GLU A 51 -23.01 3.24 -1.03
CA GLU A 51 -23.15 1.93 -0.37
C GLU A 51 -23.78 2.03 1.02
N MET A 52 -23.49 3.10 1.75
CA MET A 52 -24.04 3.32 3.10
C MET A 52 -25.46 3.93 3.08
N HIS A 53 -26.07 4.11 1.91
CA HIS A 53 -27.37 4.76 1.72
C HIS A 53 -27.45 6.17 2.36
N PHE A 54 -26.33 6.87 2.48
CA PHE A 54 -26.31 8.26 2.91
C PHE A 54 -26.58 9.17 1.72
N SER A 55 -27.62 9.99 1.82
CA SER A 55 -27.80 11.13 0.91
C SER A 55 -26.78 12.19 1.28
N LEU A 56 -25.83 12.43 0.37
CA LEU A 56 -24.89 13.52 0.54
C LEU A 56 -25.63 14.84 0.29
N ASP A 57 -26.04 15.52 1.37
CA ASP A 57 -26.89 16.73 1.29
C ASP A 57 -26.18 17.95 0.67
N ALA A 58 -24.86 17.87 0.47
CA ALA A 58 -24.06 18.89 -0.20
C ALA A 58 -23.15 18.25 -1.26
N PRO A 59 -22.85 18.94 -2.38
CA PRO A 59 -21.82 18.48 -3.30
C PRO A 59 -20.53 18.34 -2.52
N LEU A 60 -19.91 17.16 -2.55
CA LEU A 60 -18.59 16.91 -1.96
C LEU A 60 -17.47 17.72 -2.63
N GLU A 61 -17.78 18.75 -3.41
CA GLU A 61 -16.80 19.64 -4.03
C GLU A 61 -16.03 20.47 -2.99
N THR A 62 -16.46 20.47 -1.72
CA THR A 62 -15.79 21.20 -0.62
C THR A 62 -14.87 20.36 0.25
N SER A 63 -15.05 19.04 0.35
CA SER A 63 -14.13 18.19 1.11
C SER A 63 -13.11 17.61 0.16
N ASN A 64 -12.11 18.45 -0.07
CA ASN A 64 -10.85 18.15 -0.72
C ASN A 64 -10.10 17.10 0.14
N SER A 65 -10.65 15.92 0.36
CA SER A 65 -10.10 14.88 1.23
C SER A 65 -10.29 13.51 0.58
N ILE A 66 -9.20 12.76 0.49
CA ILE A 66 -9.14 11.42 -0.10
C ILE A 66 -9.29 10.41 1.03
N LEU A 67 -10.27 9.52 0.93
CA LEU A 67 -10.39 8.36 1.81
C LEU A 67 -9.40 7.27 1.39
N PHE A 68 -8.74 6.66 2.36
CA PHE A 68 -7.84 5.56 2.12
C PHE A 68 -8.02 4.42 3.13
N VAL A 69 -7.84 3.20 2.64
CA VAL A 69 -7.71 1.99 3.45
C VAL A 69 -6.28 1.48 3.27
N ALA A 70 -5.52 1.36 4.36
CA ALA A 70 -4.15 0.87 4.32
C ALA A 70 -4.00 -0.40 5.16
N GLU A 71 -3.44 -1.44 4.57
CA GLU A 71 -3.07 -2.68 5.25
C GLU A 71 -1.58 -2.63 5.61
N GLN A 72 -1.25 -2.81 6.88
CA GLN A 72 0.13 -2.94 7.33
C GLN A 72 0.70 -4.29 6.90
N LEU A 73 1.75 -4.25 6.10
CA LEU A 73 2.50 -5.43 5.71
C LEU A 73 3.31 -5.95 6.91
N ARG A 74 3.42 -7.28 7.04
CA ARG A 74 4.18 -7.90 8.14
C ARG A 74 5.69 -7.65 8.04
N LEU A 75 6.17 -7.46 6.82
CA LEU A 75 7.57 -7.17 6.50
C LEU A 75 7.55 -5.97 5.54
N SER A 76 8.37 -4.95 5.82
CA SER A 76 8.58 -3.85 4.87
C SER A 76 9.36 -4.34 3.65
N ASP A 77 9.35 -3.56 2.57
CA ASP A 77 10.14 -3.88 1.37
C ASP A 77 11.63 -4.08 1.69
N ALA A 78 12.18 -3.26 2.59
CA ALA A 78 13.57 -3.41 3.06
C ALA A 78 13.80 -4.71 3.82
N GLN A 79 12.82 -5.18 4.61
CA GLN A 79 12.90 -6.46 5.31
C GLN A 79 12.77 -7.64 4.35
N MET A 80 11.91 -7.52 3.33
CA MET A 80 11.78 -8.50 2.24
C MET A 80 13.04 -8.57 1.38
N GLU A 81 13.72 -7.45 1.16
CA GLU A 81 14.99 -7.37 0.42
C GLU A 81 16.13 -8.04 1.20
N ILE A 82 16.25 -7.76 2.51
CA ILE A 82 17.20 -8.46 3.39
C ILE A 82 16.93 -9.97 3.40
N TRP A 83 15.65 -10.38 3.51
CA TRP A 83 15.27 -11.79 3.44
C TRP A 83 15.68 -12.43 2.12
N ARG A 84 15.50 -11.73 0.99
CA ARG A 84 15.89 -12.22 -0.34
C ARG A 84 17.39 -12.45 -0.45
N THR A 85 18.19 -11.48 -0.02
CA THR A 85 19.66 -11.60 -0.01
C THR A 85 20.15 -12.73 0.91
N GLN A 86 19.50 -12.94 2.05
CA GLN A 86 19.85 -14.07 2.93
C GLN A 86 19.44 -15.42 2.35
N PHE A 87 18.33 -15.51 1.62
CA PHE A 87 17.87 -16.75 1.02
C PHE A 87 18.73 -17.18 -0.18
N GLU A 88 19.12 -16.22 -1.04
CA GLU A 88 20.05 -16.48 -2.15
C GLU A 88 21.43 -16.97 -1.65
N ARG A 89 21.91 -16.45 -0.51
CA ARG A 89 23.14 -16.96 0.12
C ARG A 89 23.01 -18.39 0.67
N ILE A 90 21.83 -18.81 1.11
CA ILE A 90 21.61 -20.17 1.62
C ILE A 90 21.57 -21.19 0.47
N GLU A 91 21.12 -20.81 -0.72
CA GLU A 91 21.24 -21.67 -1.91
C GLU A 91 22.70 -21.75 -2.42
N GLU A 92 23.50 -20.69 -2.24
CA GLU A 92 24.91 -20.67 -2.65
C GLU A 92 25.87 -21.35 -1.63
N GLU A 93 25.48 -21.45 -0.35
CA GLU A 93 26.14 -22.28 0.69
C GLU A 93 25.53 -23.69 0.81
N GLY A 94 24.74 -24.11 -0.18
CA GLY A 94 24.37 -25.50 -0.39
C GLY A 94 25.62 -26.32 -0.66
N ASP A 95 26.25 -26.77 0.41
CA ASP A 95 27.42 -27.64 0.44
C ASP A 95 27.12 -28.93 -0.34
N GLU A 96 27.50 -28.97 -1.62
CA GLU A 96 27.56 -30.20 -2.43
C GLU A 96 28.70 -31.13 -1.95
N GLU A 97 28.92 -31.25 -0.64
CA GLU A 97 29.93 -32.16 -0.10
C GLU A 97 29.33 -33.56 0.05
N GLY A 98 29.44 -34.32 -1.05
CA GLY A 98 29.75 -35.74 -1.03
C GLY A 98 28.68 -36.69 -0.45
N PHE A 99 27.70 -37.07 -1.27
CA PHE A 99 27.16 -38.43 -1.17
C PHE A 99 28.23 -39.41 -1.69
N GLU A 100 29.17 -39.83 -0.83
CA GLU A 100 29.85 -41.11 -1.06
C GLU A 100 28.89 -42.22 -0.60
N GLU A 101 28.41 -43.01 -1.57
CA GLU A 101 27.57 -44.18 -1.32
C GLU A 101 28.30 -45.18 -0.41
N LEU A 102 27.72 -45.49 0.75
CA LEU A 102 28.11 -46.59 1.65
C LEU A 102 27.23 -47.82 1.42
#